data_AF-A0AA37LPP2-F1
#
_entry.id   AF-A0AA37LPP2-F1
#
_cell.length_a   1.000
_cell.length_b   1.000
_cell.length_c   1.000
_cell.angle_alpha   90.00
_cell.angle_beta   90.00
_cell.angle_gamma   90.00
#
_symmetry.space_group_name_H-M   'P 1'
#
loop_
_entity.id
_entity.type
_entity.pdbx_description
1 polymer ?
#
loop_
_entity_poly.entity_id
_entity_poly.type
_entity_poly.pdbx_seq_one_letter_code
_entity_poly.pdbx_strand_id
1 'polypeptide(L)'
;MADQSAAWPLADDALQQEILDLVQQCQHYRQLKKGANEATKTLNRGVSELIILAADTNPLSIVLHLPLLSEDKNVPYVYVKSKTALGRACGVSRAVIAASITSNEGSELAGPIRALRDKVERLAI
;
A
#
# COMPACT_ATOMS: atom_id res chain seq x y z
N MET A 1 -17.89 11.50 -15.76
CA MET A 1 -17.52 10.07 -15.90
C MET A 1 -16.13 9.96 -15.33
N ALA A 2 -15.97 9.35 -14.16
CA ALA A 2 -14.65 9.22 -13.55
C ALA A 2 -13.76 8.42 -14.50
N ASP A 3 -12.68 9.04 -14.95
CA ASP A 3 -11.62 8.41 -15.72
C ASP A 3 -11.10 7.23 -14.89
N GLN A 4 -11.62 6.02 -15.13
CA GLN A 4 -11.08 4.78 -14.58
C GLN A 4 -9.73 4.52 -15.26
N SER A 5 -8.76 5.37 -14.93
CA SER A 5 -7.35 5.05 -15.07
C SER A 5 -7.11 3.71 -14.36
N ALA A 6 -6.22 2.86 -14.89
CA ALA A 6 -5.97 1.52 -14.35
C ALA A 6 -5.44 1.49 -12.89
N ALA A 7 -5.32 2.65 -12.23
CA ALA A 7 -5.01 2.81 -10.82
C ALA A 7 -6.29 3.05 -10.00
N TRP A 8 -7.04 1.98 -9.72
CA TRP A 8 -8.22 2.00 -8.85
C TRP A 8 -8.12 0.88 -7.80
N PRO A 9 -8.49 1.11 -6.52
CA PRO A 9 -9.03 2.35 -5.96
C PRO A 9 -7.94 3.38 -5.61
N LEU A 10 -8.19 4.66 -5.92
CA LEU A 10 -7.29 5.79 -5.65
C LEU A 10 -7.70 6.50 -4.35
N ALA A 11 -6.76 6.68 -3.43
CA ALA A 11 -7.00 7.44 -2.19
C ALA A 11 -7.25 8.93 -2.47
N ASP A 12 -8.19 9.52 -1.75
CA ASP A 12 -8.36 10.97 -1.67
C ASP A 12 -7.19 11.62 -0.90
N ASP A 13 -7.12 12.95 -0.88
CA ASP A 13 -5.97 13.64 -0.28
C ASP A 13 -5.87 13.43 1.24
N ALA A 14 -7.01 13.32 1.93
CA ALA A 14 -7.06 13.08 3.38
C ALA A 14 -6.60 11.66 3.73
N LEU A 15 -7.14 10.64 3.06
CA LEU A 15 -6.72 9.26 3.27
C LEU A 15 -5.29 9.05 2.83
N GLN A 16 -4.84 9.69 1.74
CA GLN A 16 -3.46 9.59 1.30
C GLN A 16 -2.48 10.07 2.37
N GLN A 17 -2.76 11.19 3.06
CA GLN A 17 -1.92 11.65 4.16
C GLN A 17 -1.89 10.62 5.29
N GLU A 18 -3.04 10.10 5.69
CA GLU A 18 -3.15 9.06 6.72
C GLU A 18 -2.37 7.79 6.36
N ILE A 19 -2.46 7.33 5.10
CA ILE A 19 -1.69 6.19 4.57
C ILE A 19 -0.19 6.46 4.70
N LEU A 20 0.27 7.63 4.24
CA LEU A 20 1.71 7.95 4.23
C LEU A 20 2.27 8.08 5.65
N ASP A 21 1.52 8.68 6.57
CA ASP A 21 1.92 8.80 7.98
C ASP A 21 2.01 7.43 8.64
N LEU A 22 1.04 6.54 8.38
CA LEU A 22 1.09 5.18 8.91
C LEU A 22 2.25 4.37 8.30
N VAL A 23 2.50 4.51 6.99
CA VAL A 23 3.65 3.87 6.32
C VAL A 23 4.96 4.29 6.98
N GLN A 24 5.10 5.57 7.32
CA GLN A 24 6.27 6.08 8.04
C GLN A 24 6.40 5.46 9.42
N GLN A 25 5.30 5.35 10.19
CA GLN A 25 5.32 4.65 11.49
C GLN A 25 5.71 3.18 11.32
N CYS A 26 5.10 2.45 10.38
CA CYS A 26 5.43 1.05 10.10
C CYS A 26 6.90 0.88 9.67
N GLN A 27 7.49 1.87 9.00
CA GLN A 27 8.92 1.86 8.67
C GLN A 27 9.80 1.91 9.92
N HIS A 28 9.46 2.74 10.91
CA HIS A 28 10.18 2.81 12.19
C HIS A 28 10.06 1.51 13.00
N TYR A 29 8.88 0.88 12.99
CA TYR A 29 8.62 -0.40 13.67
C TYR A 29 9.10 -1.63 12.86
N ARG A 30 9.76 -1.43 11.72
CA ARG A 30 10.22 -2.50 10.80
C ARG A 30 9.12 -3.44 10.32
N GLN A 31 7.87 -2.97 10.28
CA GLN A 31 6.69 -3.69 9.77
C GLN A 31 6.34 -3.30 8.32
N LEU A 32 7.33 -2.88 7.54
CA LEU A 32 7.15 -2.42 6.18
C LEU A 32 8.11 -3.13 5.23
N LYS A 33 7.58 -3.62 4.12
CA LYS A 33 8.35 -4.11 2.96
C LYS A 33 8.14 -3.17 1.79
N LYS A 34 9.21 -2.86 1.06
CA LYS A 34 9.24 -1.82 0.02
C LYS A 34 9.68 -2.40 -1.33
N GLY A 35 8.98 -2.01 -2.38
CA GLY A 35 9.18 -2.48 -3.74
C GLY A 35 8.23 -3.61 -4.14
N ALA A 36 7.97 -3.73 -5.44
CA ALA A 36 7.02 -4.69 -5.99
C ALA A 36 7.38 -6.14 -5.62
N ASN A 37 8.63 -6.56 -5.84
CA ASN A 37 9.07 -7.93 -5.55
C ASN A 37 8.89 -8.33 -4.08
N GLU A 38 9.11 -7.40 -3.14
CA GLU A 38 8.94 -7.68 -1.72
C GLU A 38 7.46 -7.73 -1.34
N ALA A 39 6.62 -6.88 -1.94
CA ALA A 39 5.16 -6.96 -1.81
C ALA A 39 4.61 -8.29 -2.35
N THR A 40 5.10 -8.77 -3.49
CA THR A 40 4.74 -10.09 -4.03
C THR A 40 5.12 -11.22 -3.05
N LYS A 41 6.28 -11.12 -2.38
CA LYS A 41 6.71 -12.11 -1.39
C LYS A 41 5.84 -12.09 -0.13
N THR A 42 5.44 -10.91 0.38
CA THR A 42 4.60 -10.83 1.58
C THR A 42 3.20 -11.37 1.33
N LEU A 43 2.62 -11.07 0.16
CA LEU A 43 1.35 -11.64 -0.28
C LEU A 43 1.40 -13.16 -0.38
N ASN A 44 2.42 -13.72 -1.04
CA ASN A 44 2.58 -15.17 -1.17
C ASN A 44 2.79 -15.88 0.18
N ARG A 45 3.42 -15.20 1.15
CA ARG A 45 3.64 -15.72 2.51
C ARG A 45 2.43 -15.53 3.44
N GLY A 46 1.40 -14.80 3.02
CA GLY A 46 0.23 -14.53 3.86
C GLY A 46 0.52 -13.65 5.08
N VAL A 47 1.55 -12.79 4.99
CA VAL A 47 1.95 -11.87 6.08
C VAL A 47 1.67 -10.41 5.76
N SER A 48 0.98 -10.14 4.65
CA SER A 48 0.62 -8.79 4.21
C SER A 48 -0.76 -8.40 4.76
N GLU A 49 -0.84 -7.22 5.37
CA GLU A 49 -2.10 -6.65 5.89
C GLU A 49 -2.72 -5.64 4.93
N LEU A 50 -1.87 -4.88 4.23
CA LEU A 50 -2.27 -3.83 3.30
C LEU A 50 -1.18 -3.62 2.25
N ILE A 51 -1.59 -3.47 0.99
CA ILE A 51 -0.72 -3.13 -0.13
C ILE A 51 -0.96 -1.67 -0.57
N ILE A 52 0.11 -0.90 -0.69
CA ILE A 52 0.08 0.48 -1.18
C ILE A 52 0.82 0.54 -2.52
N LEU A 53 0.17 1.11 -3.54
CA LEU A 53 0.66 1.20 -4.91
C LEU A 53 0.75 2.66 -5.34
N ALA A 54 1.71 3.02 -6.19
CA ALA A 54 1.81 4.38 -6.72
C ALA A 54 1.17 4.50 -8.12
N ALA A 55 0.23 5.42 -8.28
CA ALA A 55 -0.50 5.67 -9.53
C ALA A 55 0.36 6.34 -10.61
N ASP A 56 1.36 7.15 -10.25
CA ASP A 56 2.31 7.80 -11.16
C ASP A 56 3.48 6.88 -11.61
N THR A 57 3.28 5.56 -11.48
CA THR A 57 4.23 4.57 -11.98
C THR A 57 4.19 4.54 -13.49
N ASN A 58 5.36 4.68 -14.13
CA ASN A 58 5.49 4.67 -15.58
C ASN A 58 6.57 3.64 -15.99
N PRO A 59 6.21 2.57 -16.71
CA PRO A 59 4.85 2.15 -17.08
C PRO A 59 4.06 1.53 -15.91
N LEU A 60 2.75 1.80 -15.84
CA LEU A 60 1.88 1.29 -14.77
C LEU A 60 1.78 -0.24 -14.77
N SER A 61 2.00 -0.88 -15.93
CA SER A 61 2.01 -2.35 -16.08
C SER A 61 2.95 -3.08 -15.12
N ILE A 62 3.99 -2.41 -14.61
CA ILE A 62 4.91 -2.99 -13.63
C ILE A 62 4.19 -3.38 -12.34
N VAL A 63 3.15 -2.65 -11.91
CA VAL A 63 2.47 -2.88 -10.62
C VAL A 63 1.12 -3.60 -10.75
N LEU A 64 0.59 -3.78 -11.97
CA LEU A 64 -0.75 -4.35 -12.19
C LEU A 64 -0.91 -5.81 -11.76
N HIS A 65 0.20 -6.54 -11.57
CA HIS A 65 0.15 -7.90 -11.03
C HIS A 65 -0.15 -7.95 -9.52
N LEU A 66 0.07 -6.85 -8.79
CA LEU A 66 -0.15 -6.81 -7.35
C LEU A 66 -1.64 -6.75 -6.97
N PRO A 67 -2.50 -5.91 -7.59
CA PRO A 67 -3.94 -5.95 -7.37
C PRO A 67 -4.54 -7.35 -7.54
N LEU A 68 -4.22 -8.04 -8.64
CA LEU A 68 -4.72 -9.40 -8.90
C LEU A 68 -4.32 -10.39 -7.80
N LEU A 69 -3.05 -10.35 -7.39
CA LEU A 69 -2.56 -11.21 -6.30
C LEU A 69 -3.16 -10.83 -4.93
N SER A 70 -3.42 -9.55 -4.71
CA SER A 70 -4.09 -9.03 -3.52
C SER A 70 -5.52 -9.53 -3.42
N GLU A 71 -6.28 -9.51 -4.51
CA GLU A 71 -7.65 -10.05 -4.59
C GLU A 71 -7.66 -11.56 -4.31
N ASP A 72 -6.77 -12.34 -4.94
CA ASP A 72 -6.65 -13.79 -4.71
C ASP A 72 -6.34 -14.15 -3.25
N LYS A 73 -5.60 -13.26 -2.55
CA LYS A 73 -5.21 -13.44 -1.15
C LYS A 73 -6.14 -12.74 -0.16
N ASN A 74 -7.19 -12.07 -0.64
CA ASN A 74 -8.09 -11.26 0.16
C ASN A 74 -7.34 -10.22 1.03
N VAL A 75 -6.31 -9.59 0.44
CA VAL A 75 -5.54 -8.52 1.06
C VAL A 75 -5.90 -7.21 0.36
N PRO A 76 -6.42 -6.21 1.09
CA PRO A 76 -6.81 -4.94 0.48
C PRO A 76 -5.59 -4.20 -0.07
N TYR A 77 -5.85 -3.40 -1.10
CA TYR A 77 -4.84 -2.59 -1.75
C TYR A 77 -5.39 -1.20 -2.08
N VAL A 78 -4.50 -0.20 -2.15
CA VAL A 78 -4.87 1.18 -2.47
C VAL A 78 -3.79 1.87 -3.28
N TYR A 79 -4.20 2.73 -4.20
CA TYR A 79 -3.30 3.60 -4.94
C TYR A 79 -3.13 4.96 -4.25
N VAL A 80 -1.89 5.42 -4.16
CA VAL A 80 -1.52 6.79 -3.80
C VAL A 80 -1.02 7.53 -5.04
N LYS A 81 -1.17 8.85 -5.07
CA LYS A 81 -0.89 9.67 -6.26
C LYS A 81 0.59 9.68 -6.65
N SER A 82 1.52 9.63 -5.68
CA SER A 82 2.96 9.81 -5.94
C SER A 82 3.87 8.74 -5.32
N LYS A 83 4.67 8.09 -6.18
CA LYS A 83 5.79 7.19 -5.82
C LYS A 83 6.91 7.89 -5.06
N THR A 84 7.08 9.19 -5.25
CA THR A 84 8.10 9.98 -4.55
C THR A 84 7.64 10.24 -3.11
N ALA A 85 6.36 10.55 -2.90
CA ALA A 85 5.79 10.68 -1.56
C ALA A 85 5.84 9.36 -0.81
N LEU A 86 5.46 8.25 -1.47
CA LEU A 86 5.57 6.91 -0.90
C LEU A 86 7.02 6.54 -0.55
N GLY A 87 7.99 6.89 -1.40
CA GLY A 87 9.42 6.68 -1.13
C GLY A 87 9.89 7.40 0.15
N ARG A 88 9.50 8.66 0.32
CA ARG A 88 9.81 9.43 1.54
C ARG A 88 9.20 8.80 2.79
N ALA A 89 7.92 8.41 2.74
CA ALA A 89 7.27 7.70 3.84
C ALA A 89 7.96 6.37 4.17
N CYS A 90 8.46 5.66 3.15
CA CYS A 90 9.26 4.45 3.32
C CYS A 90 10.70 4.69 3.84
N GLY A 91 11.07 5.94 4.17
CA GLY A 91 12.40 6.31 4.65
C GLY A 91 13.51 6.13 3.60
N VAL A 92 13.19 6.30 2.31
CA VAL A 92 14.17 6.20 1.23
C VAL A 92 14.18 7.43 0.33
N SER A 93 15.36 7.78 -0.19
CA SER A 93 15.53 8.90 -1.13
C SER A 93 15.02 8.59 -2.55
N ARG A 94 14.90 7.30 -2.89
CA ARG A 94 14.42 6.84 -4.21
C ARG A 94 12.90 6.67 -4.22
N ALA A 95 12.30 6.85 -5.39
CA ALA A 95 10.89 6.53 -5.61
C ALA A 95 10.57 5.07 -5.26
N VAL A 96 9.42 4.84 -4.65
CA VAL A 96 8.89 3.51 -4.32
C VAL A 96 7.53 3.37 -4.99
N ILE A 97 7.38 2.31 -5.80
CA ILE A 97 6.17 2.07 -6.59
C ILE A 97 5.14 1.17 -5.88
N ALA A 98 5.60 0.41 -4.88
CA ALA A 98 4.77 -0.49 -4.10
C ALA A 98 5.35 -0.65 -2.69
N ALA A 99 4.48 -0.80 -1.70
CA ALA A 99 4.85 -1.13 -0.33
C ALA A 99 3.81 -2.10 0.27
N SER A 100 4.26 -2.96 1.19
CA SER A 100 3.41 -3.86 1.95
C SER A 100 3.61 -3.58 3.42
N ILE A 101 2.53 -3.29 4.13
CA ILE A 101 2.50 -3.35 5.59
C ILE A 101 2.37 -4.83 5.97
N THR A 102 3.19 -5.28 6.91
CA THR A 102 3.19 -6.68 7.35
C THR A 102 2.55 -6.85 8.71
N SER A 103 1.91 -7.99 8.92
CA SER A 103 1.33 -8.37 10.20
C SER A 103 2.42 -8.52 11.28
N ASN A 104 2.13 -8.01 12.47
CA ASN A 104 2.83 -8.41 13.69
C ASN A 104 1.91 -8.12 14.89
N GLU A 105 1.47 -9.19 15.54
CA GLU A 105 0.45 -9.21 16.59
C GLU A 105 0.87 -8.47 17.86
N GLY A 106 2.18 -8.31 18.10
CA GLY A 106 2.73 -7.57 19.24
C GLY A 106 2.93 -6.07 18.98
N SER A 107 2.49 -5.56 17.82
CA SER A 107 2.70 -4.16 17.47
C SER A 107 1.60 -3.25 17.99
N GLU A 108 2.01 -2.12 18.57
CA GLU A 108 1.12 -1.01 18.93
C GLU A 108 0.38 -0.42 17.72
N LEU A 109 0.87 -0.67 16.51
CA LEU A 109 0.27 -0.20 15.25
C LEU A 109 -0.88 -1.08 14.75
N ALA A 110 -1.19 -2.20 15.40
CA ALA A 110 -2.25 -3.11 14.97
C ALA A 110 -3.63 -2.43 14.86
N GLY A 111 -3.97 -1.55 15.82
CA GLY A 111 -5.20 -0.78 15.80
C GLY A 111 -5.28 0.19 14.60
N PRO A 112 -4.31 1.10 14.43
CA PRO A 112 -4.22 1.97 13.25
C PRO A 112 -4.23 1.23 11.91
N ILE A 113 -3.49 0.13 11.78
CA ILE A 113 -3.44 -0.69 10.56
C ILE A 113 -4.83 -1.24 10.24
N ARG A 114 -5.53 -1.79 11.23
CA ARG A 114 -6.90 -2.29 11.06
C ARG A 114 -7.87 -1.19 10.65
N ALA A 115 -7.80 -0.02 11.30
CA ALA A 115 -8.66 1.11 10.95
C ALA A 115 -8.43 1.59 9.51
N LEU A 116 -7.16 1.63 9.07
CA LEU A 116 -6.83 1.99 7.70
C LEU A 116 -7.31 0.92 6.70
N ARG A 117 -7.18 -0.36 7.05
CA ARG A 117 -7.69 -1.49 6.27
C ARG A 117 -9.19 -1.34 5.98
N ASP A 118 -9.96 -1.10 7.04
CA ASP A 118 -11.42 -0.95 6.95
C ASP A 118 -11.81 0.28 6.10
N LYS A 119 -11.02 1.36 6.10
CA LYS A 119 -11.22 2.53 5.22
C LYS A 119 -10.94 2.21 3.75
N VAL A 120 -9.89 1.46 3.48
CA VAL A 120 -9.52 1.03 2.11
C VAL A 120 -10.55 0.05 1.56
N GLU A 121 -11.03 -0.90 2.36
CA GLU A 121 -12.09 -1.81 1.96
C GLU A 121 -13.37 -1.06 1.54
N ARG A 122 -13.72 0.03 2.23
CA ARG A 122 -14.86 0.89 1.84
C ARG A 122 -14.68 1.65 0.53
N LEU A 123 -13.44 1.91 0.11
CA LEU A 123 -13.14 2.54 -1.17
C LEU A 123 -13.25 1.58 -2.36
N ALA A 124 -13.14 0.28 -2.09
CA ALA A 124 -13.21 -0.77 -3.10
C ALA A 124 -14.65 -1.29 -3.34
N ILE A 125 -15.66 -0.66 -2.71
CA ILE A 125 -17.09 -0.97 -2.88
C ILE A 125 -17.74 0.01 -3.87
#